data_AF-A0AAV3UHJ9-F1
#
_entry.id   AF-A0AAV3UHJ9-F1
#
_cell.length_a   1.000
_cell.length_b   1.000
_cell.length_c   1.000
_cell.angle_alpha   90.00
_cell.angle_beta   90.00
_cell.angle_gamma   90.00
#
_symmetry.space_group_name_H-M   'P 1'
#
loop_
_entity.id
_entity.type
_entity.pdbx_description
1 polymer ?
#
loop_
_entity_poly.entity_id
_entity_poly.type
_entity_poly.pdbx_seq_one_letter_code
_entity_poly.pdbx_strand_id
1 'polypeptide(L)'
;MTVQLVGNAAPLVLDARPVQKGESRLEIVEDLLDSAEKLIFVDNVLMDRELDSQHVLEAINQRGHTYVVPKRMKTREKAQANGSPSGIRTGM
;
A
#
# COMPACT_ATOMS: atom_id res chain seq x y z
N MET A 1 8.52 -8.03 2.79
CA MET A 1 7.35 -7.18 2.59
C MET A 1 7.76 -5.93 1.85
N THR A 2 7.02 -5.56 0.81
CA THR A 2 7.23 -4.31 0.07
C THR A 2 5.93 -3.51 0.07
N VAL A 3 6.02 -2.19 0.18
CA VAL A 3 4.90 -1.26 0.04
C VAL A 3 5.16 -0.45 -1.23
N GLN A 4 4.18 -0.26 -2.10
CA GLN A 4 4.33 0.65 -3.24
C GLN A 4 3.34 1.80 -3.10
N LEU A 5 3.83 3.01 -3.19
CA LEU A 5 3.03 4.21 -3.26
C LEU A 5 2.84 4.57 -4.72
N VAL A 6 1.62 4.88 -5.11
CA VAL A 6 1.30 5.33 -6.46
C VAL A 6 0.74 6.74 -6.33
N GLY A 7 1.50 7.71 -6.84
CA GLY A 7 1.05 9.09 -7.03
C GLY A 7 0.98 9.43 -8.52
N ASN A 8 0.40 10.59 -8.85
CA ASN A 8 0.15 11.05 -10.22
C ASN A 8 1.40 11.21 -11.13
N ALA A 9 2.63 11.06 -10.60
CA ALA A 9 3.89 11.25 -11.35
C ALA A 9 4.72 9.96 -11.57
N ALA A 10 4.77 9.03 -10.61
CA ALA A 10 5.44 7.73 -10.72
C ALA A 10 5.13 6.84 -9.50
N PRO A 11 5.13 5.49 -9.64
CA PRO A 11 5.09 4.59 -8.50
C PRO A 11 6.43 4.60 -7.73
N LEU A 12 6.39 4.74 -6.41
CA LEU A 12 7.53 4.63 -5.50
C LEU A 12 7.42 3.35 -4.69
N VAL A 13 8.39 2.45 -4.80
CA VAL A 13 8.45 1.25 -3.96
C VAL A 13 9.22 1.57 -2.69
N LEU A 14 8.54 1.46 -1.56
CA LEU A 14 9.11 1.46 -0.23
C LEU A 14 9.38 0.02 0.20
N ASP A 15 10.64 -0.37 0.20
CA ASP A 15 11.04 -1.59 0.88
C ASP A 15 11.01 -1.37 2.39
N ALA A 16 10.44 -2.35 3.11
CA ALA A 16 10.55 -2.33 4.55
C ALA A 16 12.03 -2.43 4.94
N ARG A 17 12.47 -1.57 5.86
CA ARG A 17 13.74 -1.74 6.55
C ARG A 17 13.74 -3.07 7.33
N PRO A 18 14.91 -3.65 7.65
CA PRO A 18 14.98 -4.86 8.46
C PRO A 18 14.12 -4.70 9.73
N VAL A 19 13.13 -5.58 9.89
CA VAL A 19 12.21 -5.57 11.03
C VAL A 19 12.99 -5.83 12.30
N GLN A 20 12.95 -4.89 13.25
CA GLN A 20 13.57 -5.11 14.55
C GLN A 20 12.68 -6.04 15.38
N LYS A 21 13.31 -6.88 16.22
CA LYS A 21 12.57 -7.83 17.07
C LYS A 21 11.65 -7.04 18.02
N GLY A 22 10.34 -7.23 17.87
CA GLY A 22 9.31 -6.55 18.67
C GLY A 22 8.57 -5.45 17.92
N GLU A 23 9.07 -5.04 16.74
CA GLU A 23 8.40 -4.06 15.88
C GLU A 23 7.22 -4.72 15.17
N SER A 24 6.06 -4.09 15.26
CA SER A 24 4.83 -4.55 14.63
C SER A 24 4.78 -4.14 13.16
N ARG A 25 3.99 -4.86 12.36
CA ARG A 25 3.75 -4.50 10.96
C ARG A 25 3.09 -3.13 10.81
N LEU A 26 2.28 -2.73 11.78
CA LEU A 26 1.65 -1.42 11.82
C LEU A 26 2.70 -0.31 11.94
N GLU A 27 3.58 -0.41 12.93
CA GLU A 27 4.65 0.58 13.15
C GLU A 27 5.55 0.73 11.92
N ILE A 28 5.87 -0.37 11.24
CA ILE A 28 6.65 -0.32 9.99
C ILE A 28 5.89 0.44 8.89
N VAL A 29 4.61 0.15 8.70
CA VAL A 29 3.80 0.81 7.67
C VAL A 29 3.65 2.30 7.97
N GLU A 30 3.42 2.66 9.24
CA GLU A 30 3.34 4.06 9.66
C GLU A 30 4.65 4.82 9.43
N ASP A 31 5.80 4.23 9.80
CA ASP A 31 7.13 4.83 9.59
C ASP A 31 7.44 5.05 8.09
N LEU A 32 7.06 4.08 7.24
CA LEU A 32 7.22 4.17 5.80
C LEU A 32 6.33 5.28 5.19
N LEU A 33 5.07 5.36 5.60
CA LEU A 33 4.15 6.40 5.13
C LEU A 33 4.56 7.79 5.62
N ASP A 34 4.90 7.94 6.90
CA ASP A 34 5.41 9.18 7.48
C ASP A 34 6.65 9.70 6.74
N SER A 35 7.52 8.79 6.28
CA SER A 35 8.71 9.15 5.52
C SER A 35 8.38 9.60 4.10
N ALA A 36 7.46 8.92 3.42
CA ALA A 36 7.11 9.23 2.05
C ALA A 36 6.20 10.46 1.90
N GLU A 37 5.23 10.65 2.78
CA GLU A 37 4.33 11.81 2.79
C GLU A 37 5.07 13.14 2.96
N LYS A 38 6.26 13.12 3.61
CA LYS A 38 7.15 14.29 3.71
C LYS A 38 7.82 14.66 2.39
N LEU A 39 7.95 13.71 1.47
CA LEU A 39 8.71 13.86 0.22
C LEU A 39 7.80 14.02 -0.99
N ILE A 40 6.66 13.34 -1.01
CA ILE A 40 5.74 13.28 -2.14
C ILE A 40 4.30 13.23 -1.68
N PHE A 41 3.39 13.68 -2.54
CA PHE A 41 1.97 13.41 -2.38
C PHE A 41 1.66 11.96 -2.74
N VAL A 42 0.89 11.28 -1.89
CA VAL A 42 0.53 9.87 -2.01
C VAL A 42 -0.97 9.78 -2.24
N ASP A 43 -1.37 9.18 -3.38
CA ASP A 43 -2.79 8.98 -3.72
C ASP A 43 -3.29 7.58 -3.31
N ASN A 44 -2.50 6.56 -3.64
CA ASN A 44 -2.85 5.15 -3.46
C ASN A 44 -1.66 4.35 -2.89
N VAL A 45 -1.94 3.37 -2.04
CA VAL A 45 -0.97 2.43 -1.46
C VAL A 45 -1.23 1.01 -1.95
N LEU A 46 -0.33 0.46 -2.75
CA LEU A 46 -0.30 -0.97 -3.09
C LEU A 46 0.47 -1.74 -2.02
N MET A 47 -0.19 -2.67 -1.33
CA MET A 47 0.39 -3.41 -0.22
C MET A 47 0.62 -4.88 -0.56
N ASP A 48 1.72 -5.43 -0.05
CA ASP A 48 1.89 -6.87 0.04
C ASP A 48 0.76 -7.52 0.87
N ARG A 49 0.35 -8.73 0.51
CA ARG A 49 -0.68 -9.50 1.22
C ARG A 49 -0.31 -9.76 2.68
N GLU A 50 0.98 -9.80 3.01
CA GLU A 50 1.44 -9.93 4.40
C GLU A 50 1.01 -8.75 5.30
N LEU A 51 0.64 -7.62 4.69
CA LEU A 51 0.20 -6.39 5.35
C LEU A 51 -1.34 -6.21 5.36
N ASP A 52 -2.09 -7.18 4.82
CA ASP A 52 -3.57 -7.21 4.77
C ASP A 52 -4.22 -7.52 6.13
N SER A 53 -3.76 -6.84 7.18
CA SER A 53 -4.29 -6.94 8.54
C SER A 53 -5.15 -5.73 8.84
N GLN A 54 -6.27 -5.91 9.54
CA GLN A 54 -7.26 -4.85 9.78
C GLN A 54 -6.64 -3.57 10.35
N HIS A 55 -5.76 -3.68 11.36
CA HIS A 55 -5.11 -2.52 11.97
C HIS A 55 -4.26 -1.69 10.99
N VAL A 56 -3.58 -2.35 10.05
CA VAL A 56 -2.80 -1.66 9.00
C VAL A 56 -3.72 -0.92 8.02
N LEU A 57 -4.82 -1.57 7.61
CA LEU A 57 -5.79 -0.97 6.71
C LEU A 57 -6.49 0.25 7.33
N GLU A 58 -6.83 0.15 8.62
CA GLU A 58 -7.41 1.26 9.38
C GLU A 58 -6.46 2.46 9.46
N ALA A 59 -5.17 2.22 9.74
CA ALA A 59 -4.17 3.29 9.83
C ALA A 59 -3.98 4.03 8.50
N ILE A 60 -4.00 3.30 7.37
CA ILE A 60 -3.92 3.91 6.03
C ILE A 60 -5.18 4.71 5.73
N ASN A 61 -6.36 4.18 6.05
CA ASN A 61 -7.63 4.86 5.83
C ASN A 61 -7.77 6.14 6.69
N GLN A 62 -7.30 6.11 7.94
CA GLN A 62 -7.30 7.28 8.84
C GLN A 62 -6.45 8.45 8.30
N ARG A 63 -5.43 8.14 7.49
CA ARG A 63 -4.59 9.12 6.80
C ARG A 63 -5.21 9.65 5.51
N GLY A 64 -6.38 9.15 5.12
CA GLY A 64 -7.08 9.54 3.90
C GLY A 64 -6.55 8.86 2.63
N HIS A 65 -5.66 7.87 2.77
CA HIS A 65 -5.11 7.14 1.63
C HIS A 65 -6.01 5.99 1.21
N THR A 66 -6.09 5.80 -0.10
CA THR A 66 -6.70 4.58 -0.66
C THR A 66 -5.66 3.48 -0.77
N TYR A 67 -6.09 2.22 -0.76
CA TYR A 67 -5.16 1.09 -0.86
C TYR A 67 -5.67 -0.06 -1.72
N VAL A 68 -4.71 -0.84 -2.24
CA VAL A 68 -4.94 -2.06 -3.01
C VAL A 68 -4.07 -3.18 -2.43
N VAL A 69 -4.70 -4.31 -2.10
CA VAL A 69 -3.99 -5.55 -1.74
C VAL A 69 -4.17 -6.55 -2.88
N PRO A 70 -3.09 -6.97 -3.59
CA PRO A 70 -3.19 -7.98 -4.63
C PRO A 70 -3.63 -9.33 -4.05
N LYS A 71 -4.87 -9.76 -4.31
CA LYS A 71 -5.25 -11.17 -4.15
C LYS A 71 -4.69 -11.96 -5.33
N ARG A 72 -4.07 -13.14 -5.06
CA ARG A 72 -3.41 -14.02 -6.05
C ARG A 72 -3.89 -13.78 -7.48
N MET A 73 -3.07 -13.13 -8.31
CA MET A 73 -3.25 -13.15 -9.76
C MET A 73 -3.16 -14.61 -10.21
N LYS A 74 -4.29 -15.25 -10.50
CA LYS A 74 -4.27 -16.38 -11.44
C LYS A 74 -3.91 -15.76 -12.77
N THR A 75 -2.87 -16.29 -13.42
CA THR A 75 -2.30 -15.89 -14.71
C THR A 75 -3.38 -15.64 -15.78
N ARG A 76 -4.00 -14.45 -15.79
CA ARG A 76 -4.93 -13.98 -16.82
C ARG A 76 -5.26 -12.49 -16.67
N GLU A 77 -4.24 -11.66 -16.47
CA GLU A 77 -4.39 -10.19 -16.59
C GLU A 77 -3.12 -9.55 -17.19
N LYS A 78 -2.48 -10.24 -18.13
CA LYS A 78 -1.71 -9.58 -19.18
C LYS A 78 -2.67 -9.11 -20.28
N ALA A 79 -3.51 -8.11 -19.99
CA ALA A 79 -4.21 -7.26 -20.98
C ALA A 79 -5.25 -6.40 -20.25
N GLN A 80 -4.83 -5.20 -19.82
CA GLN A 80 -5.65 -3.99 -19.62
C GLN A 80 -4.74 -2.95 -18.95
N ALA A 81 -3.74 -2.41 -19.64
CA ALA A 81 -3.89 -1.11 -20.29
C ALA A 81 -5.35 -0.74 -20.59
N ASN A 82 -5.87 0.24 -19.85
CA ASN A 82 -7.19 0.88 -19.95
C ASN A 82 -8.34 0.07 -19.33
N GLY A 83 -8.78 0.50 -18.14
CA GLY A 83 -9.98 0.00 -17.48
C GLY A 83 -9.74 -0.18 -15.98
N SER A 84 -10.48 0.59 -15.18
CA SER A 84 -10.39 0.69 -13.72
C SER A 84 -10.19 -0.66 -13.01
N PRO A 85 -9.21 -0.80 -12.09
CA PRO A 85 -9.01 -2.04 -11.36
C PRO A 85 -10.15 -2.25 -10.37
N SER A 86 -10.90 -3.33 -10.59
CA SER A 86 -11.96 -3.83 -9.73
C SER A 86 -11.37 -4.32 -8.39
N GLY A 87 -11.17 -3.39 -7.45
CA GLY A 87 -10.66 -3.73 -6.11
C GLY A 87 -10.42 -2.55 -5.17
N ILE A 88 -10.75 -1.32 -5.56
CA ILE A 88 -10.60 -0.13 -4.71
C ILE A 88 -11.68 -0.19 -3.62
N ARG A 89 -11.29 -0.48 -2.38
CA ARG A 89 -12.17 -0.37 -1.22
C ARG A 89 -11.92 0.97 -0.55
N THR A 90 -12.89 1.87 -0.67
CA THR A 90 -12.98 3.09 0.13
C THR A 90 -13.57 2.70 1.49
N GLY A 91 -12.87 2.98 2.59
CA GLY A 91 -13.44 2.86 3.93
C GLY A 91 -14.53 3.93 4.11
N MET A 92 -15.69 3.54 4.66
CA MET A 92 -16.72 4.46 5.14
C MET A 92 -16.36 4.95 6.54
#